data_AF-A0A394DLF4-F1
#
_entry.id   AF-A0A394DLF4-F1
#
_cell.length_a   1.000
_cell.length_b   1.000
_cell.length_c   1.000
_cell.angle_alpha   90.00
_cell.angle_beta   90.00
_cell.angle_gamma   90.00
#
_symmetry.space_group_name_H-M   'P 1'
#
loop_
_entity.id
_entity.type
_entity.pdbx_description
1 polymer ?
#
loop_
_entity_poly.entity_id
_entity_poly.type
_entity_poly.pdbx_seq_one_letter_code
_entity_poly.pdbx_strand_id
1 'polypeptide(L)'
;MDLDNYRSILDNASVDIWLLIDAALAVASVDYTDEFKRRREGIVERIYTTTSASPPCRNCVANNNAETEKIVEEELNPHGGLFNDDENKKKILEIKQQLEYTNQSEDTLVELLHNLDDIDITFQALKRQKDSNFDSERLAATRKRLHENYKEVANAKKQRKIQVMDLHE
;
A
#
# COMPACT_ATOMS: atom_id res chain seq x y z
N MET A 1 23.90 -29.58 -4.15
CA MET A 1 25.03 -29.25 -3.25
C MET A 1 24.46 -29.17 -1.85
N ASP A 2 25.07 -29.88 -0.90
CA ASP A 2 24.72 -29.90 0.51
C ASP A 2 25.31 -28.68 1.26
N LEU A 3 24.75 -28.39 2.44
CA LEU A 3 25.11 -27.19 3.20
C LEU A 3 26.55 -27.23 3.71
N ASP A 4 27.08 -28.41 4.03
CA ASP A 4 28.42 -28.55 4.60
C ASP A 4 29.50 -28.39 3.54
N ASN A 5 29.28 -28.93 2.34
CA ASN A 5 30.13 -28.64 1.19
C ASN A 5 30.14 -27.14 0.84
N TYR A 6 28.98 -26.46 0.94
CA TYR A 6 28.92 -25.01 0.70
C TYR A 6 29.69 -24.21 1.76
N ARG A 7 29.57 -24.56 3.04
CA ARG A 7 30.34 -23.96 4.14
C ARG A 7 31.84 -24.13 3.92
N SER A 8 32.28 -25.34 3.55
CA SER A 8 33.70 -25.60 3.26
C SER A 8 34.24 -24.74 2.12
N ILE A 9 33.46 -24.51 1.07
CA ILE A 9 33.86 -23.63 -0.04
C ILE A 9 34.03 -22.18 0.45
N LEU A 10 33.11 -21.68 1.27
CA LEU A 10 33.19 -20.33 1.82
C LEU A 10 34.39 -20.16 2.77
N ASP A 11 34.61 -21.15 3.65
CA ASP A 11 35.75 -21.16 4.57
C ASP A 11 37.09 -21.17 3.83
N ASN A 12 37.19 -22.00 2.77
CA ASN A 12 38.39 -22.08 1.93
C ASN A 12 38.61 -20.81 1.09
N ALA A 13 37.53 -20.17 0.64
CA ALA A 13 37.61 -18.92 -0.11
C ALA A 13 37.86 -17.71 0.81
N SER A 14 37.72 -17.84 2.13
CA SER A 14 37.76 -16.75 3.10
C SER A 14 36.80 -15.60 2.76
N VAL A 15 35.68 -15.90 2.12
CA VAL A 15 34.67 -14.91 1.69
C VAL A 15 33.47 -14.97 2.63
N ASP A 16 33.07 -13.81 3.16
CA ASP A 16 31.85 -13.68 3.95
C ASP A 16 30.61 -14.01 3.10
N ILE A 17 29.70 -14.80 3.66
CA ILE A 17 28.42 -15.14 3.04
C ILE A 17 27.64 -13.89 2.63
N TRP A 18 27.65 -12.83 3.44
CA TRP A 18 26.97 -11.58 3.14
C TRP A 18 27.62 -10.85 1.97
N LEU A 19 28.95 -10.81 1.93
CA LEU A 19 29.70 -10.21 0.83
C LEU A 19 29.47 -10.97 -0.48
N LEU A 20 29.41 -12.30 -0.43
CA LEU A 20 29.12 -13.11 -1.61
C LEU A 20 27.69 -12.88 -2.11
N ILE A 21 26.73 -12.78 -1.19
CA ILE A 21 25.34 -12.45 -1.54
C ILE A 21 25.30 -11.09 -2.23
N ASP A 22 25.90 -10.04 -1.65
CA ASP A 22 25.89 -8.69 -2.23
C ASP A 22 26.55 -8.65 -3.61
N ALA A 23 27.69 -9.32 -3.78
CA ALA A 23 28.36 -9.43 -5.06
C ALA A 23 27.50 -10.18 -6.10
N ALA A 24 26.87 -11.29 -5.70
CA ALA A 24 25.99 -12.05 -6.58
C ALA A 24 24.74 -11.25 -6.95
N LEU A 25 24.16 -10.49 -6.03
CA LEU A 25 23.03 -9.59 -6.28
C LEU A 25 23.42 -8.48 -7.25
N ALA A 26 24.60 -7.88 -7.09
CA ALA A 26 25.09 -6.83 -7.98
C ALA A 26 25.27 -7.34 -9.42
N VAL A 27 25.94 -8.47 -9.61
CA VAL A 27 26.11 -9.13 -10.92
C VAL A 27 24.75 -9.52 -11.51
N ALA A 28 23.88 -10.16 -10.72
CA ALA A 28 22.55 -10.56 -11.16
C ALA A 28 21.67 -9.38 -11.60
N SER A 29 21.80 -8.23 -10.93
CA SER A 29 21.03 -7.04 -11.24
C SER A 29 21.37 -6.40 -12.57
N VAL A 30 22.61 -6.56 -13.05
CA VAL A 30 23.10 -5.99 -14.31
C VAL A 30 22.94 -6.98 -15.46
N ASP A 31 23.34 -8.23 -15.24
CA ASP A 31 23.45 -9.22 -16.32
C ASP A 31 22.16 -10.04 -16.51
N TYR A 32 21.28 -10.09 -15.50
CA TYR A 32 20.10 -10.95 -15.48
C TYR A 32 18.84 -10.23 -14.96
N THR A 33 18.61 -8.99 -15.38
CA THR A 33 17.56 -8.07 -14.88
C THR A 33 16.17 -8.72 -14.70
N ASP A 34 15.62 -9.32 -15.75
CA ASP A 34 14.27 -9.89 -15.73
C ASP A 34 14.16 -11.16 -14.88
N GLU A 35 15.17 -12.03 -14.94
CA GLU A 35 15.21 -13.26 -14.14
C GLU A 35 15.45 -12.94 -12.67
N PHE A 36 16.34 -12.01 -12.38
CA PHE A 36 16.59 -11.48 -11.05
C PHE A 36 15.31 -10.91 -10.44
N LYS A 37 14.56 -10.11 -11.20
CA LYS A 37 13.28 -9.55 -10.77
C LYS A 37 12.28 -10.66 -10.40
N ARG A 38 12.06 -11.64 -11.28
CA ARG A 38 11.14 -12.77 -11.00
C ARG A 38 11.56 -13.58 -9.78
N ARG A 39 12.86 -13.89 -9.64
CA ARG A 39 13.38 -14.66 -8.50
C ARG A 39 13.26 -13.87 -7.20
N ARG A 40 13.54 -12.57 -7.22
CA ARG A 40 13.36 -11.67 -6.08
C ARG A 40 11.91 -11.62 -5.65
N GLU A 41 10.97 -11.45 -6.59
CA GLU A 41 9.54 -11.45 -6.31
C GLU A 41 9.08 -12.75 -5.67
N GLY A 42 9.54 -13.92 -6.16
CA GLY A 42 9.23 -15.20 -5.54
C GLY A 42 9.86 -15.42 -4.15
N ILE A 43 11.01 -14.81 -3.85
CA ILE A 43 11.61 -14.82 -2.50
C ILE A 43 10.78 -13.95 -1.55
N VAL A 44 10.45 -12.74 -1.99
CA VAL A 44 9.60 -11.80 -1.25
C VAL A 44 8.26 -12.45 -0.93
N GLU A 45 7.59 -13.01 -1.93
CA GLU A 45 6.32 -13.71 -1.76
C GLU A 45 6.42 -14.80 -0.69
N ARG A 46 7.45 -15.66 -0.75
CA ARG A 46 7.65 -16.71 0.26
C ARG A 46 7.87 -16.16 1.66
N ILE A 47 8.64 -15.08 1.83
CA ILE A 47 8.85 -14.49 3.16
C ILE A 47 7.53 -13.97 3.70
N TYR A 48 6.79 -13.18 2.92
CA TYR A 48 5.55 -12.58 3.39
C TYR A 48 4.42 -13.60 3.58
N THR A 49 4.34 -14.65 2.77
CA THR A 49 3.34 -15.74 2.93
C THR A 49 3.72 -16.73 4.03
N THR A 50 5.01 -17.05 4.20
CA THR A 50 5.48 -17.92 5.30
C THR A 50 5.42 -17.21 6.64
N THR A 51 5.59 -15.89 6.66
CA THR A 51 5.48 -15.07 7.89
C THR A 51 4.02 -14.77 8.25
N SER A 52 3.10 -14.69 7.29
CA SER A 52 1.64 -14.57 7.57
C SER A 52 0.97 -15.90 7.91
N ALA A 53 1.60 -17.03 7.61
CA ALA A 53 1.13 -18.34 8.03
C ALA A 53 1.62 -18.62 9.45
N SER A 54 0.77 -18.42 10.43
CA SER A 54 0.87 -19.12 11.72
C SER A 54 1.18 -20.61 11.46
N PRO A 55 1.96 -21.30 12.32
CA PRO A 55 2.28 -22.71 12.14
C PRO A 55 0.99 -23.51 11.92
N PRO A 56 1.00 -24.56 11.08
CA PRO A 56 -0.21 -25.18 10.59
C PRO A 56 -1.05 -25.67 11.77
N CYS A 57 -2.14 -24.95 12.07
CA CYS A 57 -3.10 -25.36 13.07
C CYS A 57 -3.72 -26.69 12.61
N ARG A 58 -3.32 -27.77 13.26
CA ARG A 58 -3.69 -29.14 12.90
C ARG A 58 -5.18 -29.48 13.13
N ASN A 59 -6.06 -28.50 13.37
CA ASN A 59 -7.45 -28.80 13.75
C ASN A 59 -8.54 -27.76 13.42
N CYS A 60 -8.34 -26.85 12.47
CA CYS A 60 -9.41 -25.90 12.11
C CYS A 60 -10.21 -26.44 10.91
N VAL A 61 -11.35 -27.09 11.19
CA VAL A 61 -12.35 -27.44 10.17
C VAL A 61 -13.03 -26.15 9.71
N ALA A 62 -12.86 -25.80 8.43
CA ALA A 62 -13.49 -24.63 7.83
C ALA A 62 -15.01 -24.86 7.72
N ASN A 63 -15.79 -24.18 8.55
CA ASN A 63 -17.22 -24.00 8.31
C ASN A 63 -17.46 -22.62 7.70
N ASN A 64 -17.88 -22.64 6.43
CA ASN A 64 -18.36 -21.46 5.72
C ASN A 64 -19.86 -21.32 5.97
N ASN A 65 -20.29 -20.26 6.65
CA ASN A 65 -21.61 -19.65 6.50
C ASN A 65 -21.80 -18.41 7.37
N ALA A 66 -22.65 -17.52 6.86
CA ALA A 66 -23.28 -16.35 7.46
C ALA A 66 -22.45 -15.06 7.48
N GLU A 67 -22.95 -13.88 7.12
CA GLU A 67 -24.30 -13.48 6.68
C GLU A 67 -24.19 -12.06 6.11
N THR A 68 -25.15 -11.71 5.25
CA THR A 68 -25.29 -10.36 4.70
C THR A 68 -26.01 -9.49 5.71
N GLU A 69 -25.33 -8.48 6.26
CA GLU A 69 -26.01 -7.40 7.00
C GLU A 69 -25.85 -6.07 6.27
N LYS A 70 -26.96 -5.63 5.67
CA LYS A 70 -27.27 -4.21 5.50
C LYS A 70 -27.54 -3.64 6.88
N ILE A 71 -27.03 -2.44 7.19
CA ILE A 71 -27.77 -1.43 7.98
C ILE A 71 -27.09 -0.05 7.83
N VAL A 72 -27.93 0.88 7.37
CA VAL A 72 -28.04 2.31 7.71
C VAL A 72 -26.99 3.29 7.17
N GLU A 73 -27.46 4.08 6.20
CA GLU A 73 -27.03 5.44 5.92
C GLU A 73 -27.19 6.27 7.20
N GLU A 74 -26.14 6.32 8.01
CA GLU A 74 -26.03 7.30 9.08
C GLU A 74 -25.29 8.50 8.51
N GLU A 75 -26.10 9.53 8.22
CA GLU A 75 -25.67 10.87 7.86
C GLU A 75 -24.86 11.47 9.02
N LEU A 76 -23.58 11.11 9.14
CA LEU A 76 -22.69 11.58 10.19
C LEU A 76 -21.51 12.36 9.59
N ASN A 77 -21.74 13.67 9.58
CA ASN A 77 -20.77 14.76 9.71
C ASN A 77 -19.76 14.98 8.56
N PRO A 78 -20.01 15.97 7.67
CA PRO A 78 -19.12 16.29 6.56
C PRO A 78 -17.70 16.78 6.91
N HIS A 79 -17.33 17.01 8.18
CA HIS A 79 -16.02 17.53 8.61
C HIS A 79 -15.53 16.98 9.97
N GLY A 80 -15.67 15.68 10.23
CA GLY A 80 -15.22 15.04 11.48
C GLY A 80 -13.98 14.16 11.33
N GLY A 81 -12.81 14.64 11.77
CA GLY A 81 -11.66 13.78 12.11
C GLY A 81 -10.41 13.89 11.23
N LEU A 82 -9.98 15.10 10.86
CA LEU A 82 -8.65 15.34 10.27
C LEU A 82 -7.52 15.40 11.32
N PHE A 83 -7.71 14.77 12.47
CA PHE A 83 -6.71 14.64 13.53
C PHE A 83 -6.74 13.15 13.88
N ASN A 84 -5.65 12.41 13.68
CA ASN A 84 -4.71 12.17 14.76
C ASN A 84 -3.37 11.59 14.24
N ASP A 85 -2.95 11.85 13.00
CA ASP A 85 -1.64 11.32 12.54
C ASP A 85 -0.49 11.79 13.44
N ASP A 86 -0.52 13.04 13.89
CA ASP A 86 0.53 13.59 14.76
C ASP A 86 0.37 13.15 16.22
N GLU A 87 -0.86 12.95 16.70
CA GLU A 87 -1.12 12.41 18.04
C GLU A 87 -0.78 10.92 18.13
N ASN A 88 -1.12 10.14 17.10
CA ASN A 88 -0.77 8.73 16.97
C ASN A 88 0.74 8.57 16.84
N LYS A 89 1.42 9.40 16.03
CA LYS A 89 2.89 9.43 15.99
C LYS A 89 3.48 9.75 17.35
N LYS A 90 2.93 10.72 18.08
CA LYS A 90 3.39 11.09 19.42
C LYS A 90 3.23 9.92 20.41
N LYS A 91 2.08 9.24 20.40
CA LYS A 91 1.83 8.03 21.22
C LYS A 91 2.77 6.88 20.85
N ILE A 92 3.03 6.66 19.56
CA ILE A 92 4.00 5.67 19.08
C ILE A 92 5.42 5.98 19.60
N LEU A 93 5.84 7.25 19.56
CA LEU A 93 7.14 7.68 20.10
C LEU A 93 7.22 7.50 21.62
N GLU A 94 6.15 7.75 22.33
CA GLU A 94 6.05 7.57 23.79
C GLU A 94 6.10 6.10 24.20
N ILE A 95 5.33 5.23 23.53
CA ILE A 95 5.38 3.78 23.70
C ILE A 95 6.80 3.26 23.41
N LYS A 96 7.41 3.72 22.30
CA LYS A 96 8.78 3.34 21.94
C LYS A 96 9.80 3.71 23.02
N GLN A 97 9.67 4.88 23.63
CA GLN A 97 10.54 5.32 24.73
C GLN A 97 10.34 4.45 25.98
N GLN A 98 9.10 4.05 26.28
CA GLN A 98 8.79 3.19 27.42
C GLN A 98 9.33 1.75 27.23
N LEU A 99 9.31 1.25 26.00
CA LEU A 99 9.91 -0.04 25.61
C LEU A 99 11.44 -0.06 25.69
N GLU A 100 12.10 1.11 25.65
CA GLU A 100 13.56 1.24 25.69
C GLU A 100 14.14 1.05 27.11
N TYR A 101 13.30 1.07 28.16
CA TYR A 101 13.71 0.83 29.56
C TYR A 101 13.26 -0.56 30.04
N THR A 102 14.21 -1.50 30.11
CA THR A 102 13.99 -2.93 30.38
C THR A 102 13.77 -3.29 31.87
N ASN A 103 12.73 -2.75 32.53
CA ASN A 103 12.28 -3.21 33.86
C ASN A 103 10.74 -3.14 34.03
N GLN A 104 9.99 -3.32 32.94
CA GLN A 104 8.52 -3.34 33.00
C GLN A 104 8.01 -4.76 33.26
N SER A 105 6.91 -4.88 34.00
CA SER A 105 6.18 -6.15 34.15
C SER A 105 5.56 -6.56 32.81
N GLU A 106 5.47 -7.87 32.58
CA GLU A 106 4.89 -8.47 31.37
C GLU A 106 3.50 -7.91 31.05
N ASP A 107 2.66 -7.70 32.07
CA ASP A 107 1.31 -7.14 31.92
C ASP A 107 1.32 -5.72 31.32
N THR A 108 2.30 -4.89 31.70
CA THR A 108 2.45 -3.52 31.19
C THR A 108 2.96 -3.52 29.75
N LEU A 109 3.86 -4.46 29.43
CA LEU A 109 4.36 -4.64 28.07
C LEU A 109 3.24 -5.08 27.12
N VAL A 110 2.37 -5.99 27.57
CA VAL A 110 1.23 -6.47 26.80
C VAL A 110 0.22 -5.35 26.55
N GLU A 111 -0.06 -4.51 27.55
CA GLU A 111 -0.94 -3.35 27.39
C GLU A 111 -0.37 -2.32 26.40
N LEU A 112 0.93 -2.05 26.45
CA LEU A 112 1.59 -1.15 25.50
C LEU A 112 1.57 -1.69 24.06
N LEU A 113 1.72 -3.00 23.88
CA LEU A 113 1.65 -3.64 22.58
C LEU A 113 0.22 -3.71 22.03
N HIS A 114 -0.78 -3.95 22.88
CA HIS A 114 -2.20 -3.90 22.50
C HIS A 114 -2.59 -2.50 22.00
N ASN A 115 -2.18 -1.45 22.74
CA ASN A 115 -2.44 -0.06 22.36
C ASN A 115 -1.76 0.34 21.04
N LEU A 116 -0.68 -0.36 20.63
CA LEU A 116 -0.02 -0.13 19.34
C LEU A 116 -0.74 -0.87 18.20
N ASP A 117 -1.29 -2.05 18.47
CA ASP A 117 -2.07 -2.85 17.53
C ASP A 117 -3.41 -2.18 17.18
N ASP A 118 -4.04 -1.51 18.16
CA ASP A 118 -5.27 -0.73 17.97
C ASP A 118 -5.10 0.48 17.02
N ILE A 119 -3.86 0.92 16.76
CA ILE A 119 -3.55 2.03 15.86
C ILE A 119 -3.33 1.46 14.45
N ASP A 120 -4.42 1.10 13.79
CA ASP A 120 -4.46 0.50 12.43
C ASP A 120 -3.85 1.42 11.34
N ILE A 121 -2.55 1.28 11.06
CA ILE A 121 -1.83 2.07 10.02
C ILE A 121 -2.29 1.67 8.61
N THR A 122 -2.63 0.39 8.42
CA THR A 122 -2.87 -0.22 7.11
C THR A 122 -4.26 0.10 6.54
N PHE A 123 -5.30 0.09 7.37
CA PHE A 123 -6.67 0.34 6.92
C PHE A 123 -6.89 1.80 6.51
N GLN A 124 -6.32 2.75 7.28
CA GLN A 124 -6.42 4.17 6.96
C GLN A 124 -5.59 4.54 5.71
N ALA A 125 -4.43 3.93 5.50
CA ALA A 125 -3.63 4.14 4.30
C ALA A 125 -4.34 3.70 3.02
N LEU A 126 -5.06 2.57 3.06
CA LEU A 126 -5.88 2.10 1.94
C LEU A 126 -7.08 3.01 1.65
N LYS A 127 -7.72 3.56 2.69
CA LYS A 127 -8.83 4.52 2.54
C LYS A 127 -8.37 5.80 1.81
N ARG A 128 -7.18 6.32 2.13
CA ARG A 128 -6.56 7.47 1.44
C ARG A 128 -6.37 7.23 -0.07
N GLN A 129 -6.00 6.01 -0.47
CA GLN A 129 -5.80 5.66 -1.88
C GLN A 129 -7.13 5.60 -2.66
N LYS A 130 -8.22 5.18 -2.00
CA LYS A 130 -9.55 5.14 -2.59
C LYS A 130 -10.12 6.54 -2.86
N ASP A 131 -9.90 7.48 -1.94
CA ASP A 131 -10.38 8.85 -2.08
C ASP A 131 -9.63 9.62 -3.20
N SER A 132 -8.34 9.35 -3.40
CA SER A 132 -7.56 9.94 -4.50
C SER A 132 -8.04 9.49 -5.89
N ASN A 133 -8.55 8.26 -6.02
CA ASN A 133 -9.15 7.79 -7.28
C ASN A 133 -10.49 8.47 -7.57
N PHE A 134 -11.28 8.79 -6.55
CA PHE A 134 -12.56 9.50 -6.69
C PHE A 134 -12.37 10.93 -7.23
N ASP A 135 -11.31 11.63 -6.79
CA ASP A 135 -10.98 12.96 -7.30
C ASP A 135 -10.52 12.94 -8.77
N SER A 136 -9.82 11.86 -9.18
CA SER A 136 -9.38 11.67 -10.58
C SER A 136 -10.57 11.57 -11.55
N GLU A 137 -11.63 10.84 -11.16
CA GLU A 137 -12.82 10.65 -12.00
C GLU A 137 -13.67 11.93 -12.12
N ARG A 138 -13.82 12.69 -11.03
CA ARG A 138 -14.49 14.01 -11.05
C ARG A 138 -13.71 15.02 -11.91
N LEU A 139 -12.39 14.99 -11.85
CA LEU A 139 -11.52 15.84 -12.66
C LEU A 139 -11.66 15.50 -14.16
N ALA A 140 -11.70 14.21 -14.50
CA ALA A 140 -11.92 13.75 -15.87
C ALA A 140 -13.29 14.19 -16.42
N ALA A 141 -14.35 14.09 -15.60
CA ALA A 141 -15.70 14.53 -15.99
C ALA A 141 -15.75 16.05 -16.27
N THR A 142 -15.09 16.85 -15.43
CA THR A 142 -15.01 18.31 -15.60
C THR A 142 -14.25 18.68 -16.88
N ARG A 143 -13.13 18.00 -17.14
CA ARG A 143 -12.32 18.19 -18.36
C ARG A 143 -13.12 17.86 -19.62
N LYS A 144 -13.91 16.79 -19.60
CA LYS A 144 -14.76 16.39 -20.74
C LYS A 144 -15.84 17.44 -21.05
N ARG A 145 -16.58 17.89 -20.02
CA ARG A 145 -17.60 18.94 -20.18
C ARG A 145 -17.01 20.24 -20.75
N LEU A 146 -15.82 20.63 -20.29
CA LEU A 146 -15.16 21.84 -20.78
C LEU A 146 -14.83 21.70 -22.28
N HIS A 147 -14.31 20.55 -22.72
CA HIS A 147 -13.98 20.30 -24.12
C HIS A 147 -15.22 20.33 -25.03
N GLU A 148 -16.32 19.73 -24.58
CA GLU A 148 -17.60 19.76 -25.30
C GLU A 148 -18.11 21.20 -25.45
N ASN A 149 -18.06 22.00 -24.38
CA ASN A 149 -18.47 23.40 -24.42
C ASN A 149 -17.63 24.23 -25.41
N TYR A 150 -16.31 24.06 -25.43
CA TYR A 150 -15.45 24.72 -26.43
C TYR A 150 -15.84 24.36 -27.87
N LYS A 151 -16.18 23.10 -28.12
CA LYS A 151 -16.62 22.63 -29.45
C LYS A 151 -17.96 23.25 -29.84
N GLU A 152 -18.90 23.32 -28.90
CA GLU A 152 -20.21 23.96 -29.12
C GLU A 152 -20.05 25.45 -29.43
N VAL A 153 -19.25 26.19 -28.67
CA VAL A 153 -18.99 27.61 -28.91
C VAL A 153 -18.35 27.84 -30.27
N ALA A 154 -17.38 27.00 -30.66
CA ALA A 154 -16.74 27.08 -31.97
C ALA A 154 -17.75 26.84 -33.12
N ASN A 155 -18.65 25.86 -32.95
CA ASN A 155 -19.69 25.56 -33.93
C ASN A 155 -20.75 26.68 -34.00
N ALA A 156 -21.21 27.19 -32.86
CA ALA A 156 -22.13 28.33 -32.80
C ALA A 156 -21.54 29.58 -33.46
N LYS A 157 -20.24 29.83 -33.27
CA LYS A 157 -19.54 30.93 -33.94
C LYS A 157 -19.51 30.76 -35.46
N LYS A 158 -19.32 29.54 -35.97
CA LYS A 158 -19.40 29.24 -37.41
C LYS A 158 -20.82 29.47 -37.94
N GLN A 159 -21.85 28.99 -37.24
CA GLN A 159 -23.24 29.18 -37.66
C GLN A 159 -23.64 30.66 -37.69
N ARG A 160 -23.27 31.45 -36.69
CA ARG A 160 -23.51 32.90 -36.68
C ARG A 160 -22.83 33.60 -37.84
N LYS A 161 -21.60 33.19 -38.19
CA LYS A 161 -20.88 33.76 -39.33
C LYS A 161 -21.60 33.50 -40.65
N ILE A 162 -22.16 32.30 -40.83
CA ILE A 162 -22.93 31.93 -42.03
C ILE A 162 -24.22 32.76 -42.09
N GLN A 163 -25.00 32.81 -41.00
CA GLN A 163 -26.24 33.61 -40.96
C GLN A 163 -26.03 35.10 -41.26
N VAL A 164 -24.88 35.68 -40.88
CA VAL A 164 -24.57 37.09 -41.19
C VAL A 164 -24.29 37.31 -42.68
N MET A 165 -23.80 36.28 -43.38
CA MET A 165 -23.59 36.35 -44.84
C MET A 165 -24.92 36.26 -45.59
N ASP A 166 -25.87 35.45 -45.11
CA ASP A 166 -27.18 35.24 -45.75
C ASP A 166 -28.15 36.43 -45.61
N LEU A 167 -27.82 37.44 -44.77
CA LEU A 167 -28.65 38.65 -44.55
C LEU A 167 -28.26 39.84 -45.46
N HIS A 168 -27.28 39.68 -46.34
CA HIS A 168 -26.80 40.74 -47.25
C HIS A 168 -27.07 40.45 -48.74
N GLU A 169 -27.95 39.49 -49.06
CA GLU A 169 -28.63 39.35 -50.36
C GLU A 169 -30.08 39.82 -50.26
#